data_AF-A0A839ZXB0-F1
#
_entry.id   AF-A0A839ZXB0-F1
#
_cell.length_a   1.000
_cell.length_b   1.000
_cell.length_c   1.000
_cell.angle_alpha   90.00
_cell.angle_beta   90.00
_cell.angle_gamma   90.00
#
_symmetry.space_group_name_H-M   'P 1'
#
loop_
_entity.id
_entity.type
_entity.pdbx_description
1 polymer ?
#
loop_
_entity_poly.entity_id
_entity_poly.type
_entity_poly.pdbx_seq_one_letter_code
_entity_poly.pdbx_strand_id
1 'polypeptide(L)'
;MSGQLHERLDAKIGELRAAGVAITRIDASPQAIEQLFIGKGESAILFDADPSRDTAWYGDVELQACAEPGARLLVVGADGPQNIEI
;
A
#
# COMPACT_ATOMS: atom_id res chain seq x y z
N MET A 1 -13.84 -14.31 5.75
CA MET A 1 -13.67 -13.21 6.72
C MET A 1 -13.26 -11.98 5.94
N SER A 2 -14.10 -10.94 5.90
CA SER A 2 -13.71 -9.63 5.36
C SER A 2 -12.85 -8.96 6.41
N GLY A 3 -11.53 -9.19 6.37
CA GLY A 3 -10.59 -8.46 7.21
C GLY A 3 -10.65 -6.96 6.91
N GLN A 4 -10.24 -6.15 7.89
CA GLN A 4 -10.08 -4.72 7.68
C GLN A 4 -9.07 -4.49 6.53
N LEU A 5 -9.15 -3.33 5.86
CA LEU A 5 -8.30 -3.06 4.70
C LEU A 5 -6.80 -3.25 5.00
N HIS A 6 -6.35 -2.80 6.18
CA HIS A 6 -4.96 -2.95 6.60
C HIS A 6 -4.53 -4.43 6.74
N GLU A 7 -5.42 -5.31 7.22
CA GLU A 7 -5.14 -6.75 7.36
C GLU A 7 -5.00 -7.40 5.99
N ARG A 8 -5.90 -7.05 5.05
CA ARG A 8 -5.86 -7.54 3.65
C ARG A 8 -4.58 -7.08 2.96
N LEU A 9 -4.23 -5.81 3.15
CA LEU A 9 -3.03 -5.21 2.58
C LEU A 9 -1.76 -5.87 3.16
N ASP A 10 -1.66 -5.99 4.49
CA ASP A 10 -0.52 -6.62 5.17
C ASP A 10 -0.36 -8.08 4.75
N ALA A 11 -1.46 -8.84 4.67
CA ALA A 11 -1.46 -10.21 4.18
C ALA A 11 -0.95 -10.28 2.73
N LYS A 12 -1.45 -9.40 1.84
CA LYS A 12 -1.05 -9.44 0.44
C LYS A 12 0.41 -9.05 0.21
N ILE A 13 0.89 -8.05 0.95
CA ILE A 13 2.31 -7.69 0.99
C ILE A 13 3.15 -8.88 1.43
N GLY A 14 2.74 -9.58 2.49
CA GLY A 14 3.40 -10.79 2.99
C GLY A 14 3.47 -11.91 1.95
N GLU A 15 2.35 -12.21 1.27
CA GLU A 15 2.28 -13.20 0.19
C GLU A 15 3.25 -12.88 -0.95
N LEU A 16 3.25 -11.63 -1.44
CA LEU A 16 4.08 -11.21 -2.56
C LEU A 16 5.56 -11.27 -2.22
N ARG A 17 5.93 -10.84 -1.00
CA ARG A 17 7.31 -10.95 -0.50
C ARG A 17 7.77 -12.40 -0.39
N ALA A 18 6.91 -13.28 0.13
CA ALA A 18 7.21 -14.71 0.21
C ALA A 18 7.41 -15.35 -1.18
N ALA A 19 6.73 -14.82 -2.20
CA ALA A 19 6.90 -15.22 -3.60
C ALA A 19 8.10 -14.54 -4.30
N GLY A 20 8.87 -13.70 -3.62
CA GLY A 20 10.00 -12.96 -4.20
C GLY A 20 9.60 -11.83 -5.16
N VAL A 21 8.36 -11.38 -5.11
CA VAL A 21 7.84 -10.30 -5.96
C VAL A 21 8.20 -8.95 -5.35
N ALA A 22 8.79 -8.07 -6.17
CA ALA A 22 9.12 -6.72 -5.75
C ALA A 22 7.87 -5.82 -5.76
N ILE A 23 7.51 -5.30 -4.60
CA ILE A 23 6.45 -4.30 -4.45
C ILE A 23 7.09 -2.93 -4.57
N THR A 24 6.58 -2.11 -5.48
CA THR A 24 7.14 -0.78 -5.79
C THR A 24 6.37 0.35 -5.14
N ARG A 25 5.03 0.26 -5.11
CA ARG A 25 4.17 1.31 -4.58
C ARG A 25 2.79 0.77 -4.22
N ILE A 26 2.10 1.45 -3.32
CA ILE A 26 0.67 1.35 -3.07
C ILE A 26 0.01 2.61 -3.63
N ASP A 27 -0.94 2.44 -4.54
CA ASP A 27 -1.86 3.52 -4.90
C ASP A 27 -3.13 3.33 -4.07
N ALA A 28 -3.59 4.37 -3.38
CA ALA A 28 -4.80 4.29 -2.56
C ALA A 28 -5.66 5.55 -2.68
N SER A 29 -6.99 5.37 -2.69
CA SER A 29 -7.94 6.47 -2.63
C SER A 29 -7.89 7.16 -1.25
N PRO A 30 -8.34 8.43 -1.13
CA PRO A 30 -8.46 9.09 0.17
C PRO A 30 -9.25 8.28 1.20
N GLN A 31 -10.33 7.61 0.76
CA GLN A 31 -11.15 6.76 1.62
C GLN A 31 -10.39 5.49 2.06
N ALA A 32 -9.58 4.90 1.19
CA ALA A 32 -8.76 3.74 1.54
C ALA A 32 -7.64 4.13 2.53
N ILE A 33 -7.00 5.28 2.34
CA ILE A 33 -6.01 5.85 3.26
C ILE A 33 -6.63 6.05 4.65
N GLU A 34 -7.84 6.61 4.72
CA GLU A 34 -8.57 6.77 5.98
C GLU A 34 -8.84 5.42 6.65
N GLN A 35 -9.26 4.40 5.89
CA GLN A 35 -9.48 3.05 6.43
C GLN A 35 -8.19 2.39 6.95
N LEU A 36 -7.05 2.61 6.27
CA LEU A 36 -5.75 2.14 6.75
C LEU A 36 -5.38 2.80 8.08
N PHE A 37 -5.58 4.12 8.18
CA PHE A 37 -5.31 4.88 9.40
C PHE A 37 -6.23 4.46 10.56
N ILE A 38 -7.54 4.33 10.32
CA ILE A 38 -8.51 3.87 11.33
C ILE A 38 -8.17 2.46 11.82
N GLY A 39 -7.79 1.56 10.91
CA GLY A 39 -7.57 0.16 11.25
C GLY A 39 -6.24 -0.11 11.97
N LYS A 40 -5.15 0.52 11.53
CA LYS A 40 -3.79 0.26 12.03
C LYS A 40 -3.27 1.35 12.99
N GLY A 41 -3.98 2.47 13.09
CA GLY A 41 -3.67 3.58 13.98
C GLY A 41 -2.67 4.59 13.40
N GLU A 42 -2.18 5.48 14.25
CA GLU A 42 -1.37 6.65 13.87
C GLU A 42 -0.06 6.30 13.16
N SER A 43 0.48 5.09 13.40
CA SER A 43 1.71 4.60 12.77
C SER A 43 1.49 3.90 11.42
N ALA A 44 0.25 3.84 10.93
CA ALA A 44 -0.07 3.18 9.67
C ALA A 44 0.58 3.87 8.47
N ILE A 45 0.62 5.21 8.49
CA ILE A 45 1.07 6.04 7.38
C ILE A 45 2.07 7.06 7.91
N LEU A 46 3.28 7.03 7.36
CA LEU A 46 4.37 7.93 7.74
C LEU A 46 4.73 8.82 6.55
N PHE A 47 4.95 10.11 6.78
CA PHE A 47 5.49 10.99 5.74
C PHE A 47 7.00 10.78 5.58
N ASP A 48 7.51 11.02 4.37
CA ASP A 48 8.95 11.00 4.12
C ASP A 48 9.68 12.01 5.03
N ALA A 49 10.87 11.65 5.49
CA ALA A 49 11.67 12.53 6.32
C ALA A 49 12.24 13.72 5.53
N ASP A 50 12.37 13.57 4.21
CA ASP A 50 12.71 14.66 3.31
C ASP A 50 11.44 15.47 2.98
N PRO A 51 11.32 16.72 3.46
CA PRO A 51 10.15 17.56 3.22
C PRO A 51 10.00 17.99 1.75
N SER A 52 11.02 17.77 0.90
CA SER A 52 10.93 18.01 -0.54
C SER A 52 10.25 16.86 -1.30
N ARG A 53 10.06 15.71 -0.65
CA ARG A 53 9.38 14.55 -1.22
C ARG A 53 7.92 14.54 -0.77
N ASP A 54 7.01 14.73 -1.71
CA ASP A 54 5.57 14.55 -1.49
C ASP A 54 5.22 13.06 -1.51
N THR A 55 5.74 12.33 -0.51
CA THR A 55 5.67 10.87 -0.44
C THR A 55 5.28 10.44 0.96
N ALA A 56 4.35 9.48 1.03
CA ALA A 56 3.99 8.79 2.25
C ALA A 56 4.45 7.33 2.18
N TRP A 57 4.45 6.65 3.33
CA TRP A 57 4.95 5.30 3.49
C TRP A 57 3.96 4.49 4.33
N TYR A 58 3.67 3.27 3.86
CA TYR A 58 2.94 2.26 4.62
C TYR A 58 3.93 1.14 4.97
N GLY A 59 4.43 1.16 6.20
CA GLY A 59 5.62 0.38 6.55
C GLY A 59 6.83 0.84 5.74
N ASP A 60 7.36 -0.05 4.91
CA ASP A 60 8.49 0.18 4.01
C ASP A 60 8.09 0.32 2.53
N VAL A 61 6.79 0.38 2.23
CA VAL A 61 6.26 0.53 0.87
C VAL A 61 5.78 1.95 0.65
N GLU A 62 6.20 2.56 -0.45
CA GLU A 62 5.73 3.90 -0.84
C GLU A 62 4.21 3.91 -1.03
N LEU A 63 3.54 4.91 -0.49
CA LEU A 63 2.10 5.12 -0.56
C LEU A 63 1.82 6.44 -1.29
N GLN A 64 1.03 6.35 -2.36
CA GLN A 64 0.60 7.51 -3.14
C GLN A 64 -0.93 7.58 -3.20
N ALA A 65 -1.46 8.78 -2.95
CA ALA A 65 -2.88 9.04 -3.13
C ALA A 65 -3.24 8.98 -4.62
N CYS A 66 -4.36 8.33 -4.94
CA CYS A 66 -4.89 8.29 -6.30
C CYS A 66 -6.40 8.57 -6.32
N ALA A 67 -6.94 8.90 -7.49
CA ALA A 67 -8.37 9.16 -7.65
C ALA A 67 -9.21 7.88 -7.74
N GLU A 68 -8.57 6.75 -8.09
CA GLU A 68 -9.26 5.47 -8.26
C GLU A 68 -9.73 4.90 -6.92
N PRO A 69 -10.93 4.29 -6.84
CA PRO A 69 -11.43 3.71 -5.60
C PRO A 69 -10.57 2.56 -5.09
N GLY A 70 -10.44 2.46 -3.76
CA GLY A 70 -9.78 1.34 -3.10
C GLY A 70 -8.26 1.50 -2.97
N ALA A 71 -7.57 0.38 -2.80
CA ALA A 71 -6.12 0.31 -2.73
C ALA A 71 -5.61 -0.78 -3.68
N ARG A 72 -4.45 -0.53 -4.30
CA ARG A 72 -3.78 -1.50 -5.16
C ARG A 72 -2.28 -1.46 -4.95
N LEU A 73 -1.65 -2.62 -5.11
CA LEU A 73 -0.19 -2.78 -5.11
C LEU A 73 0.33 -2.74 -6.55
N LEU A 74 1.35 -1.93 -6.77
CA LEU A 74 2.15 -1.93 -7.98
C LEU A 74 3.35 -2.83 -7.76
N VAL A 75 3.43 -3.90 -8.54
CA VAL A 75 4.50 -4.90 -8.42
C VAL A 75 5.26 -5.04 -9.73
N VAL A 76 6.54 -5.42 -9.65
CA VAL A 76 7.33 -5.83 -10.80
C VAL A 76 7.50 -7.34 -10.74
N GLY A 77 6.77 -8.04 -11.60
CA GLY A 77 6.87 -9.48 -11.79
C GLY A 77 7.78 -9.85 -12.97
N ALA A 78 7.96 -11.15 -13.20
CA ALA A 78 8.73 -11.67 -14.34
C ALA A 78 8.19 -11.20 -15.71
N ASP A 79 6.86 -10.99 -15.79
CA ASP A 79 6.16 -10.55 -17.00
C ASP A 79 6.01 -9.02 -17.09
N GLY A 80 6.63 -8.27 -16.18
CA GLY A 80 6.60 -6.80 -16.14
C GLY A 80 5.74 -6.21 -15.00
N PRO A 81 5.46 -4.89 -15.07
CA PRO A 81 4.68 -4.18 -14.05
C PRO A 81 3.22 -4.64 -14.02
N GLN A 82 2.67 -4.88 -12.83
CA GLN A 82 1.29 -5.32 -12.62
C GLN A 82 0.64 -4.56 -11.46
N ASN A 83 -0.68 -4.34 -11.56
CA ASN A 83 -1.51 -3.77 -10.51
C ASN A 83 -2.33 -4.88 -9.84
N ILE A 84 -2.27 -4.99 -8.52
CA ILE A 84 -3.00 -5.98 -7.73
C ILE A 84 -3.97 -5.25 -6.81
N GLU A 85 -5.27 -5.39 -7.04
CA GLU A 85 -6.31 -4.84 -6.17
C GLU A 85 -6.34 -5.57 -4.82
N ILE A 86 -6.60 -4.82 -3.74
CA ILE A 86 -6.61 -5.31 -2.36
C ILE A 86 -7.98 -5.71 -1.87
#